data_AF-A0A944WSX4-F1
#
_entry.id   AF-A0A944WSX4-F1
#
_cell.length_a   1.000
_cell.length_b   1.000
_cell.length_c   1.000
_cell.angle_alpha   90.00
_cell.angle_beta   90.00
_cell.angle_gamma   90.00
#
_symmetry.space_group_name_H-M   'P 1'
#
loop_
_entity.id
_entity.type
_entity.pdbx_description
1 polymer ?
#
loop_
_entity_poly.entity_id
_entity_poly.type
_entity_poly.pdbx_seq_one_letter_code
_entity_poly.pdbx_strand_id
1 'polypeptide(L)'
;MTTRFTTASEKWRLGPNWPGRRCGAKTRSGTPCQKPALKTNARCQLHGGRGGAPSGAGNGNYKNGRYTKEHKATVRAERAQLRELERLGRMIGMFG
;
A
#
# COMPACT_ATOMS: atom_id res chain seq x y z
N MET A 1 -40.44 29.30 -3.49
CA MET A 1 -40.01 28.72 -2.19
C MET A 1 -40.10 27.21 -2.29
N THR A 2 -39.01 26.50 -2.58
CA THR A 2 -38.98 25.04 -2.66
C THR A 2 -38.60 24.47 -1.31
N THR A 3 -39.58 23.96 -0.57
CA THR A 3 -39.39 23.19 0.65
C THR A 3 -38.62 21.92 0.30
N ARG A 4 -37.34 21.86 0.73
CA ARG A 4 -36.53 20.64 0.59
C ARG A 4 -37.03 19.63 1.61
N PHE A 5 -37.63 18.56 1.14
CA PHE A 5 -37.87 17.37 1.96
C PHE A 5 -36.52 16.74 2.28
N THR A 6 -36.06 16.88 3.51
CA THR A 6 -34.80 16.29 3.96
C THR A 6 -34.96 14.78 3.96
N THR A 7 -34.34 14.10 3.00
CA THR A 7 -34.43 12.64 2.89
C THR A 7 -33.68 12.01 4.07
N ALA A 8 -34.13 10.85 4.56
CA ALA A 8 -33.43 10.09 5.60
C ALA A 8 -31.95 9.78 5.25
N SER A 9 -31.53 9.96 3.99
CA SER A 9 -30.14 9.84 3.54
C SER A 9 -29.25 11.02 3.97
N GLU A 10 -29.81 12.21 4.17
CA GLU A 10 -29.03 13.42 4.51
C GLU A 10 -28.46 13.36 5.92
N LYS A 11 -29.18 12.76 6.88
CA LYS A 11 -28.69 12.60 8.26
C LYS A 11 -27.40 11.76 8.34
N TRP A 12 -27.17 10.89 7.36
CA TRP A 12 -26.00 10.01 7.30
C TRP A 12 -24.87 10.56 6.40
N ARG A 13 -25.08 11.69 5.71
CA ARG A 13 -24.01 12.36 4.95
C ARG A 13 -23.13 13.13 5.92
N LEU A 14 -21.91 12.65 6.09
CA LEU A 14 -20.88 13.35 6.85
C LEU A 14 -20.44 14.59 6.04
N GLY A 15 -21.12 15.72 6.24
CA GLY A 15 -20.89 16.98 5.51
C GLY A 15 -19.50 17.57 5.75
N PRO A 16 -19.09 18.63 5.01
CA PRO A 16 -17.71 19.15 5.01
C PRO A 16 -17.12 19.42 6.40
N ASN A 17 -17.95 19.90 7.33
CA ASN A 17 -17.57 20.29 8.69
C ASN A 17 -17.76 19.17 9.74
N TRP A 18 -17.80 17.89 9.34
CA TRP A 18 -17.89 16.79 10.29
C TRP A 18 -16.68 16.78 11.24
N PRO A 19 -16.87 16.73 12.58
CA PRO A 19 -15.79 16.90 13.57
C PRO A 19 -14.82 15.71 13.64
N GLY A 20 -15.14 14.58 13.02
CA GLY A 20 -14.27 13.42 13.02
C GLY A 20 -13.09 13.54 12.05
N ARG A 21 -12.05 12.74 12.28
CA ARG A 21 -10.85 12.74 11.46
C ARG A 21 -11.12 12.19 10.06
N ARG A 22 -10.87 13.00 9.03
CA ARG A 22 -10.94 12.59 7.62
C ARG A 22 -9.70 11.78 7.22
N CYS A 23 -9.86 10.92 6.22
CA CYS A 23 -8.75 10.13 5.67
C CYS A 23 -7.67 11.00 5.01
N GLY A 24 -8.07 12.00 4.21
CA GLY A 24 -7.17 12.94 3.55
C GLY A 24 -6.18 12.34 2.55
N ALA A 25 -6.31 11.07 2.14
CA ALA A 25 -5.46 10.50 1.09
C ALA A 25 -5.85 11.10 -0.27
N LYS A 26 -4.87 11.29 -1.17
CA LYS A 26 -5.14 11.78 -2.52
C LYS A 26 -5.99 10.77 -3.27
N THR A 27 -7.16 11.18 -3.72
CA THR A 27 -8.05 10.35 -4.55
C THR A 27 -7.57 10.34 -6.00
N ARG A 28 -8.17 9.48 -6.83
CA ARG A 28 -7.87 9.42 -8.28
C ARG A 28 -8.11 10.77 -8.98
N SER A 29 -9.08 11.55 -8.51
CA SER A 29 -9.40 12.90 -9.02
C SER A 29 -8.49 14.00 -8.45
N GLY A 30 -7.46 13.64 -7.68
CA GLY A 30 -6.49 14.59 -7.12
C GLY A 30 -6.92 15.27 -5.82
N THR A 31 -8.19 15.15 -5.41
CA THR A 31 -8.71 15.79 -4.19
C THR A 31 -8.48 14.93 -2.94
N PRO A 32 -8.46 15.52 -1.72
CA PRO A 32 -8.34 14.76 -0.47
C PRO A 32 -9.58 13.90 -0.17
N CYS A 33 -9.35 12.67 0.28
CA CYS A 33 -10.41 11.73 0.62
C CYS A 33 -11.24 12.20 1.84
N GLN A 34 -12.54 12.35 1.63
CA GLN A 34 -13.50 12.77 2.65
C GLN A 34 -14.09 11.61 3.49
N LYS A 35 -13.73 10.34 3.22
CA LYS A 35 -14.19 9.23 4.07
C LYS A 35 -13.60 9.35 5.49
N PRO A 36 -14.34 8.91 6.53
CA PRO A 36 -13.80 8.76 7.87
C PRO A 36 -12.51 7.94 7.89
N ALA A 37 -11.51 8.41 8.63
CA ALA A 37 -10.37 7.58 8.99
C ALA A 37 -10.81 6.46 9.95
N LEU A 38 -10.12 5.33 9.94
CA LEU A 38 -10.35 4.30 10.95
C LEU A 38 -9.85 4.80 12.32
N LYS A 39 -10.47 4.37 13.41
CA LYS A 39 -10.06 4.82 14.76
C LYS A 39 -8.61 4.49 15.07
N THR A 40 -8.13 3.35 14.56
CA THR A 40 -6.77 2.85 14.77
C THR A 40 -5.75 3.43 13.81
N ASN A 41 -6.16 4.07 12.71
CA ASN A 41 -5.27 4.45 11.62
C ASN A 41 -5.67 5.76 10.97
N ALA A 42 -4.68 6.53 10.52
CA ALA A 42 -4.90 7.84 9.93
C ALA A 42 -5.68 7.85 8.60
N ARG A 43 -5.96 6.69 8.00
CA ARG A 43 -6.58 6.54 6.68
C ARG A 43 -7.86 5.71 6.74
N CYS A 44 -8.72 5.83 5.72
CA CYS A 44 -9.92 5.01 5.61
C CYS A 44 -9.57 3.60 5.11
N GLN A 45 -10.53 2.68 5.20
CA GLN A 45 -10.37 1.30 4.76
C GLN A 45 -9.94 1.14 3.30
N LEU A 46 -10.25 2.11 2.43
CA LEU A 46 -9.88 2.07 1.00
C LEU A 46 -8.49 2.63 0.71
N HIS A 47 -7.92 3.42 1.63
CA HIS A 47 -6.62 4.07 1.47
C HIS A 47 -5.62 3.54 2.50
N GLY A 48 -5.59 2.21 2.69
CA GLY A 48 -4.60 1.53 3.54
C GLY A 48 -4.93 1.52 5.03
N GLY A 49 -6.08 2.03 5.47
CA GLY A 49 -6.46 2.04 6.88
C GLY A 49 -6.58 0.64 7.51
N ARG A 50 -6.90 -0.39 6.72
CA ARG A 50 -6.96 -1.79 7.21
C ARG A 50 -5.60 -2.47 7.32
N GLY A 51 -4.52 -1.79 6.95
CA GLY A 51 -3.26 -2.46 6.64
C GLY A 51 -3.32 -3.16 5.28
N GLY A 52 -2.15 -3.52 4.75
CA GLY A 52 -2.03 -4.28 3.51
C GLY A 52 -2.36 -5.76 3.72
N ALA A 53 -2.22 -6.55 2.65
CA ALA A 53 -2.30 -8.00 2.75
C ALA A 53 -1.23 -8.53 3.75
N PRO A 54 -1.54 -9.60 4.49
CA PRO A 54 -0.58 -10.23 5.40
C PRO A 54 0.63 -10.78 4.63
N SER A 55 1.70 -11.09 5.36
CA SER A 55 2.90 -11.73 4.78
C SER A 55 2.81 -13.26 4.91
N GLY A 56 3.65 -13.98 4.16
CA GLY A 56 3.73 -15.44 4.23
C GLY A 56 2.45 -16.14 3.79
N ALA A 57 2.21 -17.33 4.35
CA ALA A 57 1.11 -18.23 3.98
C ALA A 57 -0.29 -17.63 4.16
N GLY A 58 -0.45 -16.61 5.01
CA GLY A 58 -1.72 -15.90 5.18
C GLY A 58 -2.08 -15.00 3.99
N ASN A 59 -1.13 -14.72 3.09
CA ASN A 59 -1.40 -13.94 1.89
C ASN A 59 -2.05 -14.83 0.82
N GLY A 60 -3.19 -14.43 0.25
CA GLY A 60 -3.85 -15.19 -0.81
C GLY A 60 -3.00 -15.37 -2.08
N ASN A 61 -2.01 -14.51 -2.29
CA ASN A 61 -1.04 -14.63 -3.40
C ASN A 61 0.18 -15.48 -3.04
N TYR A 62 0.27 -16.00 -1.81
CA TYR A 62 1.34 -16.91 -1.42
C TYR A 62 1.16 -18.26 -2.10
N LYS A 63 2.22 -18.74 -2.75
CA LYS A 63 2.26 -20.06 -3.40
C LYS A 63 3.39 -20.90 -2.84
N ASN A 64 4.61 -20.41 -2.98
CA ASN A 64 5.83 -21.16 -2.65
C ASN A 64 6.95 -20.28 -2.05
N GLY A 65 6.62 -19.09 -1.55
CA GLY A 65 7.62 -18.19 -0.95
C GLY A 65 8.49 -17.39 -1.95
N ARG A 66 8.52 -17.74 -3.25
CA ARG A 66 9.40 -17.09 -4.25
C ARG A 66 9.21 -15.56 -4.37
N TYR A 67 8.02 -15.06 -4.06
CA TYR A 67 7.71 -13.63 -4.16
C TYR A 67 7.76 -12.87 -2.83
N THR A 68 8.15 -13.54 -1.73
CA THR A 68 8.27 -12.87 -0.43
C THR A 68 9.47 -11.92 -0.40
N LYS A 69 9.49 -11.04 0.60
CA LYS A 69 10.56 -10.05 0.74
C LYS A 69 11.89 -10.74 1.06
N GLU A 70 11.83 -11.80 1.85
CA GLU A 70 12.96 -12.59 2.32
C GLU A 70 13.64 -13.28 1.14
N HIS A 71 12.88 -14.02 0.31
CA HIS A 71 13.44 -14.68 -0.87
C HIS A 71 14.04 -13.66 -1.86
N LYS A 72 13.36 -12.53 -2.08
CA LYS A 72 13.89 -11.45 -2.94
C LYS A 72 15.17 -10.83 -2.37
N ALA A 73 15.31 -10.74 -1.05
CA ALA A 73 16.52 -10.23 -0.41
C ALA A 73 17.68 -11.21 -0.58
N THR A 74 17.45 -12.52 -0.36
CA THR A 74 18.45 -13.58 -0.61
C THR A 74 18.94 -13.54 -2.05
N VAL A 75 18.02 -13.58 -3.02
CA VAL A 75 18.38 -13.53 -4.45
C VAL A 75 19.14 -12.25 -4.80
N ARG A 76 18.80 -11.11 -4.18
CA ARG A 76 19.54 -9.86 -4.41
C ARG A 76 20.98 -9.94 -3.88
N ALA A 77 21.17 -10.51 -2.70
CA ALA A 77 22.48 -10.69 -2.07
C ALA A 77 23.35 -11.67 -2.88
N GLU A 78 22.82 -12.84 -3.23
CA GLU A 78 23.51 -13.84 -4.06
C GLU A 78 23.91 -13.24 -5.41
N ARG A 79 23.00 -12.51 -6.07
CA ARG A 79 23.33 -11.83 -7.34
C ARG A 79 24.38 -10.74 -7.16
N ALA A 80 24.46 -10.08 -6.01
CA ALA A 80 25.51 -9.11 -5.74
C ALA A 80 26.88 -9.79 -5.62
N GLN A 81 26.94 -10.94 -4.95
CA GLN A 81 28.16 -11.75 -4.87
C GLN A 81 28.59 -12.25 -6.25
N LEU A 82 27.65 -12.76 -7.06
CA LEU A 82 27.96 -13.20 -8.43
C LEU A 82 28.52 -12.07 -9.30
N ARG A 83 27.94 -10.85 -9.19
CA ARG A 83 28.47 -9.68 -9.90
C ARG A 83 29.90 -9.32 -9.46
N GLU A 84 30.19 -9.44 -8.18
CA GLU A 84 31.54 -9.17 -7.67
C GLU A 84 32.54 -10.22 -8.16
N LEU A 85 32.17 -11.50 -8.14
CA LEU A 85 32.98 -12.57 -8.70
C LEU A 85 33.22 -12.39 -10.20
N GLU A 86 32.19 -12.01 -10.96
CA GLU A 86 32.33 -11.70 -12.38
C GLU A 86 33.30 -10.53 -12.61
N ARG A 87 33.18 -9.45 -11.80
CA ARG A 87 34.07 -8.29 -11.86
C ARG A 87 35.53 -8.68 -11.63
N LEU A 88 35.79 -9.51 -10.62
CA LEU A 88 37.14 -10.00 -10.32
C LEU A 88 37.66 -10.93 -11.43
N GLY A 89 36.81 -11.82 -11.93
CA GLY A 89 37.15 -12.72 -13.05
C GLY A 89 37.58 -11.95 -14.31
N ARG A 90 36.85 -10.89 -14.67
CA ARG A 90 37.24 -10.00 -15.77
C ARG A 90 38.56 -9.28 -15.49
N MET A 91 38.78 -8.81 -14.26
CA MET A 91 40.00 -8.09 -13.87
C MET A 91 41.26 -8.95 -14.02
N ILE A 92 41.18 -10.25 -13.76
CA ILE A 92 42.31 -11.19 -13.89
C ILE A 92 42.38 -11.85 -15.27
N GLY A 93 41.54 -11.41 -16.23
CA GLY A 93 41.51 -11.96 -17.59
C GLY A 93 40.98 -13.39 -17.69
N MET A 94 40.24 -13.87 -16.68
CA MET A 94 39.66 -15.22 -16.68
C MET A 94 38.52 -15.35 -17.70
N PHE A 95 37.82 -14.25 -18.00
CA PHE A 95 36.78 -14.16 -19.02
C PHE A 95 36.92 -12.82 -19.78
N GLY A 96 36.62 -12.83 -21.08
CA GLY A 96 36.62 -11.64 -21.97
C GLY A 96 35.46 -10.68 -21.73
#